data_AF-A0AAE0XBL0-F1
#
_entry.id   AF-A0AAE0XBL0-F1
#
_cell.length_a   1.000
_cell.length_b   1.000
_cell.length_c   1.000
_cell.angle_alpha   90.00
_cell.angle_beta   90.00
_cell.angle_gamma   90.00
#
_symmetry.space_group_name_H-M   'P 1'
#
loop_
_entity.id
_entity.type
_entity.pdbx_description
1 polymer ?
#
loop_
_entity_poly.entity_id
_entity_poly.type
_entity_poly.pdbx_seq_one_letter_code
_entity_poly.pdbx_strand_id
1 'polypeptide(L)'
;MSSVPTLSSSNRHTADDKYWPNDVDQEPHDAIVTYVHNLGISAEGTKAMVDAFEWKRKYVSSAEAVFSVGIVAEKNRHYAAAATAVLASLCNNITTLHLGGISYRYSGVVEWECFIKSNYGLLPEAARGLQRLKRVEFPTPSWDTDLLYQGDDRCSCVDFLEYIRGFHRLPEIETLTMNGVQEWQSWRALFPPATSNLTTSRLTRVMIPSDMLATIIRIPLRLDEFTLTDVGLRRLDGGSAMVHPKTLGKCLLAHKDTLRVLDLDLGSFSTRLEEEDRRDLEEIKLWDGGEEERYAADKDVYFDMDIQVSTTGGGPLFPEDLPDTRTYGRTIGSFHDFSALRRLNISVNTFLGPCVSEVWDNKSVNYWDQPPFRLIDALPPNLESLCFVREEKDMDHMYRRPEANLHWVEA
;
A
#
# COMPACT_ATOMS: atom_id res chain seq x y z
N MET A 1 40.51 44.41 -11.94
CA MET A 1 41.37 43.21 -11.81
C MET A 1 41.20 42.66 -10.40
N SER A 2 40.41 41.60 -10.25
CA SER A 2 40.25 40.84 -9.00
C SER A 2 39.99 39.41 -9.40
N SER A 3 41.02 38.58 -9.26
CA SER A 3 41.04 37.16 -9.63
C SER A 3 40.36 36.31 -8.55
N VAL A 4 39.43 35.48 -9.00
CA VAL A 4 38.73 34.45 -8.24
C VAL A 4 39.72 33.35 -7.82
N PRO A 5 39.80 32.93 -6.54
CA PRO A 5 40.56 31.77 -6.15
C PRO A 5 39.78 30.48 -6.45
N THR A 6 40.41 29.60 -7.21
CA THR A 6 40.02 28.21 -7.46
C THR A 6 40.16 27.38 -6.18
N LEU A 7 39.06 26.78 -5.72
CA LEU A 7 39.08 25.78 -4.65
C LEU A 7 39.60 24.45 -5.19
N SER A 8 40.80 24.06 -4.76
CA SER A 8 41.39 22.76 -5.03
C SER A 8 40.67 21.65 -4.28
N SER A 9 40.28 20.61 -5.01
CA SER A 9 39.83 19.32 -4.49
C SER A 9 40.96 18.60 -3.76
N SER A 10 41.07 18.80 -2.45
CA SER A 10 41.91 17.95 -1.61
C SER A 10 41.39 17.88 -0.17
N ASN A 11 40.28 17.19 0.04
CA ASN A 11 40.00 16.59 1.34
C ASN A 11 40.09 15.08 1.18
N ARG A 12 41.34 14.58 1.28
CA ARG A 12 41.62 13.19 1.61
C ARG A 12 41.08 12.97 3.02
N HIS A 13 40.03 12.17 3.16
CA HIS A 13 39.71 11.56 4.45
C HIS A 13 40.90 10.69 4.86
N THR A 14 41.51 11.06 5.97
CA THR A 14 42.52 10.27 6.68
C THR A 14 41.86 8.99 7.18
N ALA A 15 42.46 7.87 6.76
CA ALA A 15 42.04 6.52 7.05
C ALA A 15 42.48 6.08 8.45
N ASP A 16 41.88 6.65 9.48
CA ASP A 16 42.02 6.19 10.87
C ASP A 16 40.62 5.99 11.44
N ASP A 17 40.10 4.77 11.27
CA ASP A 17 39.18 4.04 12.16
C ASP A 17 38.65 2.77 11.46
N LYS A 18 39.53 1.77 11.28
CA LYS A 18 39.12 0.41 10.94
C LYS A 18 38.62 -0.30 12.22
N TYR A 19 37.35 -0.08 12.56
CA TYR A 19 36.66 -0.72 13.69
C TYR A 19 35.96 -2.05 13.34
N TRP A 20 36.39 -2.74 12.28
CA TRP A 20 35.86 -4.07 11.97
C TRP A 20 36.87 -5.13 12.44
N PRO A 21 36.48 -6.07 13.32
CA PRO A 21 37.32 -7.22 13.65
C PRO A 21 37.76 -7.89 12.35
N ASN A 22 39.06 -8.17 12.22
CA ASN A 22 39.61 -8.82 11.03
C ASN A 22 39.10 -10.26 10.84
N ASP A 23 38.47 -10.83 11.88
CA ASP A 23 37.84 -12.15 11.86
C ASP A 23 36.40 -12.06 12.35
N VAL A 24 35.46 -12.55 11.54
CA VAL A 24 34.07 -12.79 11.97
C VAL A 24 34.06 -14.02 12.87
N ASP A 25 33.44 -13.92 14.05
CA ASP A 25 33.29 -15.04 14.97
C ASP A 25 32.51 -16.19 14.30
N GLN A 26 33.10 -17.38 14.31
CA GLN A 26 32.59 -18.56 13.64
C GLN A 26 31.39 -19.15 14.38
N GLU A 27 31.37 -19.08 15.71
CA GLU A 27 30.31 -19.67 16.53
C GLU A 27 28.95 -18.98 16.32
N PRO A 28 28.83 -17.64 16.37
CA PRO A 28 27.59 -16.94 16.03
C PRO A 28 27.14 -17.16 14.58
N HIS A 29 28.08 -17.27 13.64
CA HIS A 29 27.75 -17.54 12.23
C HIS A 29 27.13 -18.92 12.06
N ASP A 30 27.74 -19.95 12.65
CA ASP A 30 27.23 -21.33 12.59
C ASP A 30 25.88 -21.46 13.30
N ALA A 31 25.66 -20.70 14.38
CA ALA A 31 24.37 -20.62 15.05
C ALA A 31 23.27 -20.02 14.14
N ILE A 32 23.58 -18.94 13.41
CA ILE A 32 22.66 -18.34 12.43
C ILE A 32 22.36 -19.33 11.30
N VAL A 33 23.37 -19.99 10.72
CA VAL A 33 23.18 -20.97 9.65
C VAL A 33 22.31 -22.14 10.13
N THR A 34 22.56 -22.65 11.33
CA THR A 34 21.74 -23.70 11.97
C THR A 34 20.30 -23.23 12.17
N TYR A 35 20.10 -21.98 12.61
CA TYR A 35 18.77 -21.41 12.76
C TYR A 35 18.04 -21.32 11.40
N VAL A 36 18.71 -20.84 10.35
CA VAL A 36 18.15 -20.74 8.99
C VAL A 36 17.69 -22.10 8.46
N HIS A 37 18.47 -23.17 8.68
CA HIS A 37 18.06 -24.53 8.31
C HIS A 37 16.79 -25.01 9.04
N ASN A 38 16.52 -24.50 10.23
CA ASN A 38 15.36 -24.85 11.04
C ASN A 38 14.20 -23.84 10.91
N LEU A 39 14.33 -22.82 10.06
CA LEU A 39 13.38 -21.72 9.96
C LEU A 39 12.03 -22.16 9.38
N GLY A 40 11.99 -23.22 8.57
CA GLY A 40 10.77 -23.74 7.94
C GLY A 40 10.38 -23.07 6.61
N ILE A 41 11.32 -22.35 5.99
CA ILE A 41 11.18 -21.84 4.61
C ILE A 41 11.54 -22.91 3.56
N SER A 42 11.38 -22.57 2.29
CA SER A 42 11.71 -23.42 1.13
C SER A 42 13.19 -23.82 1.12
N ALA A 43 13.52 -24.89 0.40
CA ALA A 43 14.91 -25.32 0.24
C ALA A 43 15.73 -24.24 -0.52
N GLU A 44 15.11 -23.63 -1.52
CA GLU A 44 15.66 -22.53 -2.30
C GLU A 44 15.89 -21.30 -1.42
N GLY A 45 14.92 -20.93 -0.58
CA GLY A 45 15.03 -19.82 0.35
C GLY A 45 16.10 -20.05 1.42
N THR A 46 16.15 -21.27 1.99
CA THR A 46 17.19 -21.69 2.94
C THR A 46 18.58 -21.54 2.31
N LYS A 47 18.77 -22.08 1.10
CA LYS A 47 20.04 -21.97 0.37
C LYS A 47 20.40 -20.52 0.11
N ALA A 48 19.46 -19.70 -0.36
CA ALA A 48 19.71 -18.29 -0.64
C ALA A 48 20.13 -17.49 0.61
N MET A 49 19.50 -17.76 1.76
CA MET A 49 19.89 -17.14 3.03
C MET A 49 21.29 -17.58 3.47
N VAL A 50 21.59 -18.89 3.45
CA VAL A 50 22.91 -19.41 3.80
C VAL A 50 23.99 -18.82 2.89
N ASP A 51 23.76 -18.79 1.57
CA ASP A 51 24.68 -18.19 0.59
C ASP A 51 24.93 -16.70 0.88
N ALA A 52 23.91 -15.95 1.33
CA ALA A 52 24.03 -14.54 1.66
C ALA A 52 24.85 -14.29 2.93
N PHE A 53 24.62 -15.07 4.00
CA PHE A 53 25.41 -15.00 5.23
C PHE A 53 26.87 -15.40 4.99
N GLU A 54 27.08 -16.49 4.23
CA GLU A 54 28.41 -16.97 3.83
C GLU A 54 29.19 -15.93 3.02
N TRP A 55 28.53 -15.31 2.04
CA TRP A 55 29.12 -14.23 1.28
C TRP A 55 29.52 -13.06 2.19
N LYS A 56 28.62 -12.62 3.08
CA LYS A 56 28.90 -11.47 3.95
C LYS A 56 30.07 -11.75 4.90
N ARG A 57 30.15 -12.96 5.47
CA ARG A 57 31.26 -13.41 6.30
C ARG A 57 32.60 -13.29 5.55
N LYS A 58 32.67 -13.86 4.33
CA LYS A 58 33.87 -13.80 3.49
C LYS A 58 34.23 -12.38 3.11
N TYR A 59 33.24 -11.55 2.78
CA TYR A 59 33.45 -10.16 2.40
C TYR A 59 34.04 -9.32 3.54
N VAL A 60 33.55 -9.50 4.77
CA VAL A 60 34.07 -8.79 5.96
C VAL A 60 35.47 -9.29 6.35
N SER A 61 35.72 -10.60 6.21
CA SER A 61 37.01 -11.21 6.59
C SER A 61 38.11 -11.07 5.53
N SER A 62 37.76 -10.65 4.30
CA SER A 62 38.74 -10.49 3.22
C SER A 62 39.17 -9.03 3.09
N ALA A 63 40.42 -8.75 3.43
CA ALA A 63 40.99 -7.40 3.35
C ALA A 63 41.13 -6.85 1.90
N GLU A 64 40.94 -7.68 0.87
CA GLU A 64 41.31 -7.38 -0.52
C GLU A 64 40.26 -7.75 -1.58
N ALA A 65 39.00 -8.04 -1.20
CA ALA A 65 38.03 -8.47 -2.21
C ALA A 65 37.60 -7.29 -3.12
N VAL A 66 38.27 -7.16 -4.26
CA VAL A 66 37.93 -6.22 -5.34
C VAL A 66 36.68 -6.74 -6.06
N PHE A 67 35.52 -6.41 -5.52
CA PHE A 67 34.24 -6.57 -6.22
C PHE A 67 33.86 -5.25 -6.89
N SER A 68 33.16 -5.32 -8.03
CA SER A 68 32.55 -4.11 -8.60
C SER A 68 31.47 -3.58 -7.64
N VAL A 69 31.30 -2.25 -7.60
CA VAL A 69 30.34 -1.59 -6.70
C VAL A 69 28.93 -2.15 -6.84
N GLY A 70 28.49 -2.46 -8.06
CA GLY A 70 27.18 -3.05 -8.33
C GLY A 70 26.98 -4.44 -7.71
N ILE A 71 28.00 -5.32 -7.79
CA ILE A 71 27.93 -6.67 -7.21
C ILE A 71 27.87 -6.60 -5.68
N VAL A 72 28.65 -5.71 -5.07
CA VAL A 72 28.62 -5.53 -3.61
C VAL A 72 27.25 -5.02 -3.15
N ALA A 73 26.65 -4.08 -3.87
CA ALA A 73 25.32 -3.55 -3.56
C ALA A 73 24.25 -4.65 -3.63
N GLU A 74 24.23 -5.43 -4.70
CA GLU A 74 23.29 -6.55 -4.88
C GLU A 74 23.44 -7.60 -3.76
N LYS A 75 24.68 -8.02 -3.46
CA LYS A 75 24.92 -9.02 -2.42
C LYS A 75 24.59 -8.51 -1.01
N ASN A 76 24.83 -7.22 -0.74
CA ASN A 76 24.37 -6.61 0.51
C ASN A 76 22.84 -6.58 0.62
N ARG A 77 22.10 -6.40 -0.49
CA ARG A 77 20.63 -6.51 -0.48
C ARG A 77 20.18 -7.93 -0.10
N HIS A 78 20.79 -8.96 -0.67
CA HIS A 78 20.48 -10.35 -0.29
C HIS A 78 20.83 -10.67 1.17
N TYR A 79 21.94 -10.14 1.67
CA TYR A 79 22.28 -10.26 3.10
C TYR A 79 21.26 -9.53 3.98
N ALA A 80 20.86 -8.31 3.63
CA ALA A 80 19.87 -7.53 4.38
C ALA A 80 18.50 -8.24 4.42
N ALA A 81 18.07 -8.80 3.28
CA ALA A 81 16.92 -9.68 3.15
C ALA A 81 16.99 -10.87 4.14
N ALA A 82 18.07 -11.66 4.08
CA ALA A 82 18.26 -12.82 4.96
C ALA A 82 18.34 -12.42 6.44
N ALA A 83 19.02 -11.32 6.77
CA ALA A 83 19.09 -10.79 8.13
C ALA A 83 17.70 -10.35 8.63
N THR A 84 16.90 -9.70 7.77
CA THR A 84 15.54 -9.28 8.10
C THR A 84 14.64 -10.48 8.42
N ALA A 85 14.72 -11.55 7.62
CA ALA A 85 14.00 -12.80 7.88
C ALA A 85 14.33 -13.39 9.27
N VAL A 86 15.63 -13.49 9.61
CA VAL A 86 16.08 -14.00 10.91
C VAL A 86 15.65 -13.08 12.05
N LEU A 87 15.82 -11.77 11.90
CA LEU A 87 15.44 -10.81 12.94
C LEU A 87 13.92 -10.85 13.19
N ALA A 88 13.12 -10.82 12.13
CA ALA A 88 11.67 -10.84 12.25
C ALA A 88 11.15 -12.11 12.92
N SER A 89 11.69 -13.28 12.55
CA SER A 89 11.30 -14.58 13.12
C SER A 89 11.68 -14.75 14.60
N LEU A 90 12.74 -14.07 15.05
CA LEU A 90 13.14 -14.05 16.47
C LEU A 90 12.42 -12.98 17.30
N CYS A 91 11.79 -11.99 16.66
CA CYS A 91 11.23 -10.83 17.34
C CYS A 91 9.72 -10.97 17.62
N ASN A 92 9.40 -11.55 18.78
CA ASN A 92 8.00 -11.79 19.19
C ASN A 92 7.29 -10.59 19.83
N ASN A 93 8.03 -9.55 20.22
CA ASN A 93 7.49 -8.39 20.94
C ASN A 93 7.34 -7.12 20.08
N ILE A 94 7.62 -7.20 18.78
CA ILE A 94 7.45 -6.05 17.88
C ILE A 94 5.96 -5.76 17.72
N THR A 95 5.57 -4.54 18.05
CA THR A 95 4.19 -4.05 17.89
C THR A 95 4.02 -3.13 16.68
N THR A 96 5.12 -2.55 16.18
CA THR A 96 5.11 -1.64 15.03
C THR A 96 6.27 -1.99 14.11
N LEU A 97 5.98 -2.16 12.83
CA LEU A 97 6.95 -2.47 11.80
C LEU A 97 6.90 -1.41 10.70
N HIS A 98 8.05 -0.79 10.42
CA HIS A 98 8.22 0.15 9.32
C HIS A 98 9.00 -0.53 8.19
N LEU A 99 8.37 -0.68 7.02
CA LEU A 99 8.94 -1.37 5.85
C LEU A 99 9.33 -0.34 4.79
N GLY A 100 10.46 0.34 5.03
CA GLY A 100 11.00 1.32 4.09
C GLY A 100 11.94 0.67 3.07
N GLY A 101 11.55 0.68 1.79
CA GLY A 101 12.44 0.31 0.67
C GLY A 101 12.87 -1.16 0.59
N ILE A 102 12.10 -2.07 1.19
CA ILE A 102 12.16 -3.50 0.85
C ILE A 102 11.33 -3.68 -0.42
N SER A 103 11.85 -3.25 -1.56
CA SER A 103 11.14 -3.46 -2.83
C SER A 103 11.24 -4.93 -3.21
N TYR A 104 10.11 -5.63 -3.21
CA TYR A 104 9.95 -6.97 -3.81
C TYR A 104 10.54 -7.04 -5.24
N ARG A 105 10.62 -5.91 -5.96
CA ARG A 105 11.22 -5.85 -7.31
C ARG A 105 12.75 -6.01 -7.32
N TYR A 106 13.46 -5.73 -6.21
CA TYR A 106 14.94 -5.61 -6.22
C TYR A 106 15.66 -6.29 -5.06
N SER A 107 14.96 -6.78 -4.03
CA SER A 107 15.55 -7.56 -2.95
C SER A 107 14.57 -8.58 -2.38
N GLY A 108 14.95 -9.86 -2.46
CA GLY A 108 14.64 -10.85 -1.43
C GLY A 108 13.26 -11.54 -1.48
N VAL A 109 13.22 -12.70 -2.13
CA VAL A 109 12.11 -13.66 -2.01
C VAL A 109 12.02 -14.23 -0.58
N VAL A 110 13.12 -14.20 0.19
CA VAL A 110 13.28 -14.98 1.42
C VAL A 110 12.65 -14.36 2.66
N GLU A 111 12.84 -13.06 2.89
CA GLU A 111 12.15 -12.32 3.94
C GLU A 111 10.64 -12.29 3.71
N TRP A 112 10.26 -12.17 2.45
CA TRP A 112 8.86 -12.15 2.06
C TRP A 112 8.20 -13.52 2.28
N GLU A 113 8.89 -14.62 1.90
CA GLU A 113 8.46 -15.98 2.24
C GLU A 113 8.31 -16.17 3.76
N CYS A 114 9.22 -15.61 4.57
CA CYS A 114 9.12 -15.66 6.02
C CYS A 114 7.89 -14.91 6.55
N PHE A 115 7.63 -13.69 6.07
CA PHE A 115 6.46 -12.91 6.49
C PHE A 115 5.17 -13.63 6.16
N ILE A 116 5.01 -14.10 4.92
CA ILE A 116 3.85 -14.88 4.51
C ILE A 116 3.73 -16.14 5.39
N LYS A 117 4.75 -16.99 5.45
CA LYS A 117 4.62 -18.23 6.24
C LYS A 117 4.37 -17.97 7.72
N SER A 118 4.89 -16.88 8.30
CA SER A 118 4.57 -16.50 9.68
C SER A 118 3.09 -16.10 9.81
N ASN A 119 2.60 -15.25 8.90
CA ASN A 119 1.22 -14.77 8.86
C ASN A 119 0.19 -15.92 8.74
N TYR A 120 0.53 -16.97 7.99
CA TYR A 120 -0.34 -18.13 7.80
C TYR A 120 -0.06 -19.27 8.78
N GLY A 121 0.83 -19.07 9.76
CA GLY A 121 1.17 -20.09 10.77
C GLY A 121 1.88 -21.33 10.21
N LEU A 122 2.56 -21.19 9.07
CA LEU A 122 3.27 -22.27 8.39
C LEU A 122 4.73 -22.43 8.85
N LEU A 123 5.29 -21.44 9.54
CA LEU A 123 6.59 -21.59 10.22
C LEU A 123 6.45 -22.43 11.50
N PRO A 124 7.53 -23.06 11.99
CA PRO A 124 7.58 -23.62 13.34
C PRO A 124 7.24 -22.57 14.39
N GLU A 125 6.59 -22.96 15.49
CA GLU A 125 6.11 -22.03 16.52
C GLU A 125 7.22 -21.09 17.04
N ALA A 126 8.42 -21.61 17.27
CA ALA A 126 9.58 -20.84 17.72
C ALA A 126 10.11 -19.80 16.70
N ALA A 127 9.67 -19.89 15.45
CA ALA A 127 10.07 -19.01 14.34
C ALA A 127 8.90 -18.13 13.84
N ARG A 128 7.69 -18.28 14.39
CA ARG A 128 6.54 -17.41 14.10
C ARG A 128 6.71 -16.07 14.79
N GLY A 129 7.57 -15.23 14.23
CA GLY A 129 7.77 -13.87 14.68
C GLY A 129 6.55 -12.98 14.44
N LEU A 130 6.60 -11.75 14.98
CA LEU A 130 5.62 -10.69 14.73
C LEU A 130 4.18 -10.97 15.19
N GLN A 131 3.94 -11.97 16.04
CA GLN A 131 2.57 -12.31 16.48
C GLN A 131 1.90 -11.19 17.29
N ARG A 132 2.69 -10.27 17.88
CA ARG A 132 2.20 -9.10 18.61
C ARG A 132 2.17 -7.81 17.77
N LEU A 133 2.37 -7.94 16.45
CA LEU A 133 2.41 -6.82 15.54
C LEU A 133 1.02 -6.20 15.40
N LYS A 134 0.92 -4.92 15.77
CA LYS A 134 -0.32 -4.14 15.71
C LYS A 134 -0.37 -3.21 14.51
N ARG A 135 0.79 -2.72 14.08
CA ARG A 135 0.88 -1.72 13.04
C ARG A 135 1.96 -2.05 12.03
N VAL A 136 1.60 -1.96 10.76
CA VAL A 136 2.55 -1.96 9.64
C VAL A 136 2.47 -0.61 8.94
N GLU A 137 3.63 0.00 8.75
CA GLU A 137 3.77 1.26 8.02
C GLU A 137 4.73 1.08 6.84
N PHE A 138 4.28 1.51 5.67
CA PHE A 138 5.05 1.56 4.43
C PHE A 138 5.39 3.03 4.13
N PRO A 139 6.50 3.56 4.68
CA PRO A 139 6.89 4.93 4.45
C PRO A 139 7.44 5.11 3.03
N THR A 140 7.31 6.33 2.51
CA THR A 140 8.05 6.77 1.32
C THR A 140 9.55 6.53 1.56
N PRO A 141 10.25 5.74 0.74
CA PRO A 141 11.69 5.52 0.88
C PRO A 141 12.40 6.87 0.75
N SER A 142 13.07 7.29 1.82
CA SER A 142 13.84 8.55 1.84
C SER A 142 15.20 8.45 1.13
N TRP A 143 15.57 7.28 0.64
CA TRP A 143 16.96 6.94 0.29
C TRP A 143 17.17 6.41 -1.13
N ASP A 144 16.15 6.42 -2.00
CA ASP A 144 16.37 6.07 -3.41
C ASP A 144 17.14 7.21 -4.11
N THR A 145 18.46 7.19 -3.97
CA THR A 145 19.39 8.18 -4.47
C THR A 145 19.44 8.23 -6.00
N ASP A 146 18.97 7.18 -6.69
CA ASP A 146 18.83 7.20 -8.15
C ASP A 146 17.56 7.97 -8.58
N LEU A 147 16.60 8.17 -7.67
CA LEU A 147 15.49 9.11 -7.83
C LEU A 147 15.83 10.54 -7.35
N LEU A 148 16.88 10.72 -6.55
CA LEU A 148 17.35 12.04 -6.11
C LEU A 148 17.99 12.88 -7.23
N TYR A 149 18.35 12.27 -8.37
CA TYR A 149 18.86 13.02 -9.52
C TYR A 149 17.79 13.77 -10.32
N GLN A 150 16.50 13.62 -9.99
CA GLN A 150 15.45 14.50 -10.49
C GLN A 150 14.59 14.89 -9.29
N GLY A 151 14.86 16.06 -8.71
CA GLY A 151 14.29 16.51 -7.44
C GLY A 151 12.77 16.69 -7.49
N ASP A 152 12.02 15.64 -7.24
CA ASP A 152 10.56 15.66 -7.43
C ASP A 152 9.82 14.69 -6.49
N ASP A 153 8.60 15.08 -6.10
CA ASP A 153 7.66 14.49 -5.14
C ASP A 153 7.12 13.10 -5.61
N ARG A 154 8.00 12.12 -5.83
CA ARG A 154 7.64 10.84 -6.45
C ARG A 154 7.14 9.80 -5.45
N CYS A 155 6.07 9.09 -5.84
CA CYS A 155 5.58 7.91 -5.15
C CYS A 155 6.37 6.66 -5.51
N SER A 156 6.55 5.76 -4.54
CA SER A 156 7.21 4.47 -4.77
C SER A 156 6.23 3.42 -5.27
N CYS A 157 6.60 2.67 -6.30
CA CYS A 157 5.75 1.59 -6.78
C CYS A 157 5.80 0.39 -5.82
N VAL A 158 4.64 0.01 -5.27
CA VAL A 158 4.46 -1.16 -4.40
C VAL A 158 3.37 -2.06 -4.97
N ASP A 159 3.40 -3.35 -4.62
CA ASP A 159 2.28 -4.26 -4.87
C ASP A 159 1.41 -4.28 -3.61
N PHE A 160 0.30 -3.57 -3.62
CA PHE A 160 -0.49 -3.34 -2.40
C PHE A 160 -0.99 -4.64 -1.77
N LEU A 161 -1.56 -5.54 -2.56
CA LEU A 161 -2.17 -6.77 -2.06
C LEU A 161 -1.12 -7.77 -1.60
N GLU A 162 0.00 -7.87 -2.31
CA GLU A 162 1.08 -8.72 -1.86
C GLU A 162 1.57 -8.21 -0.50
N TYR A 163 1.78 -6.91 -0.32
CA TYR A 163 2.23 -6.35 0.95
C TYR A 163 1.26 -6.61 2.11
N ILE A 164 -0.04 -6.52 1.87
CA ILE A 164 -1.08 -6.84 2.87
C ILE A 164 -1.05 -8.33 3.23
N ARG A 165 -0.87 -9.20 2.23
CA ARG A 165 -0.80 -10.67 2.41
C ARG A 165 0.23 -11.09 3.46
N GLY A 166 1.34 -10.36 3.58
CA GLY A 166 2.40 -10.66 4.55
C GLY A 166 2.01 -10.49 6.02
N PHE A 167 0.91 -9.79 6.34
CA PHE A 167 0.59 -9.42 7.73
C PHE A 167 -0.90 -9.48 8.12
N HIS A 168 -1.82 -9.57 7.16
CA HIS A 168 -3.25 -9.36 7.39
C HIS A 168 -3.92 -10.36 8.36
N ARG A 169 -3.34 -11.54 8.59
CA ARG A 169 -3.87 -12.60 9.48
C ARG A 169 -3.19 -12.64 10.85
N LEU A 170 -2.19 -11.79 11.08
CA LEU A 170 -1.54 -11.73 12.38
C LEU A 170 -2.58 -11.39 13.46
N PRO A 171 -2.51 -12.04 14.64
CA PRO A 171 -3.62 -12.04 15.57
C PRO A 171 -3.89 -10.66 16.19
N GLU A 172 -2.85 -9.83 16.38
CA GLU A 172 -2.98 -8.49 16.96
C GLU A 172 -2.94 -7.35 15.92
N ILE A 173 -2.98 -7.64 14.61
CA ILE A 173 -2.88 -6.58 13.59
C ILE A 173 -4.12 -5.68 13.60
N GLU A 174 -3.91 -4.38 13.69
CA GLU A 174 -4.98 -3.38 13.82
C GLU A 174 -4.85 -2.28 12.77
N THR A 175 -3.62 -1.87 12.42
CA THR A 175 -3.36 -0.69 11.59
C THR A 175 -2.47 -0.99 10.39
N LEU A 176 -2.94 -0.57 9.21
CA LEU A 176 -2.18 -0.49 7.98
C LEU A 176 -1.97 0.98 7.61
N THR A 177 -0.73 1.38 7.35
CA THR A 177 -0.41 2.71 6.81
C THR A 177 0.46 2.59 5.58
N MET A 178 0.05 3.23 4.49
CA MET A 178 0.78 3.30 3.23
C MET A 178 0.87 4.76 2.84
N ASN A 179 2.09 5.29 2.70
CA ASN A 179 2.32 6.72 2.51
C ASN A 179 3.29 7.03 1.37
N GLY A 180 2.86 7.80 0.37
CA GLY A 180 3.70 8.18 -0.76
C GLY A 180 4.04 6.97 -1.64
N VAL A 181 3.06 6.12 -1.90
CA VAL A 181 3.21 4.89 -2.67
C VAL A 181 2.18 4.83 -3.80
N GLN A 182 2.51 4.16 -4.89
CA GLN A 182 1.65 4.00 -6.05
C GLN A 182 1.55 2.54 -6.47
N GLU A 183 0.40 2.16 -7.01
CA GLU A 183 0.22 0.88 -7.66
C GLU A 183 0.57 1.02 -9.13
N TRP A 184 1.43 0.14 -9.63
CA TRP A 184 1.82 0.13 -11.03
C TRP A 184 2.10 -1.30 -11.47
N GLN A 185 1.16 -1.82 -12.26
CA GLN A 185 1.08 -3.21 -12.70
C GLN A 185 1.12 -4.13 -11.48
N SER A 186 -0.02 -4.33 -10.83
CA SER A 186 -0.11 -5.23 -9.68
C SER A 186 0.08 -6.68 -10.13
N TRP A 187 0.84 -7.49 -9.38
CA TRP A 187 0.95 -8.92 -9.67
C TRP A 187 -0.28 -9.67 -9.19
N ARG A 188 -0.96 -9.12 -8.19
CA ARG A 188 -2.19 -9.64 -7.62
C ARG A 188 -3.32 -8.66 -7.81
N ALA A 189 -4.46 -9.15 -8.28
CA ALA A 189 -5.70 -8.38 -8.42
C ALA A 189 -6.80 -8.91 -7.48
N LEU A 190 -6.73 -10.18 -7.07
CA LEU A 190 -7.72 -10.81 -6.20
C LEU A 190 -7.24 -10.91 -4.75
N PHE A 191 -8.14 -10.57 -3.83
CA PHE A 191 -7.97 -10.81 -2.40
C PHE A 191 -9.32 -11.17 -1.76
N PRO A 192 -9.44 -12.28 -1.01
CA PRO A 192 -10.69 -12.62 -0.34
C PRO A 192 -11.08 -11.58 0.72
N PRO A 193 -12.33 -11.09 0.71
CA PRO A 193 -12.79 -10.09 1.67
C PRO A 193 -12.94 -10.69 3.07
N ALA A 194 -12.97 -9.83 4.08
CA ALA A 194 -13.27 -10.15 5.47
C ALA A 194 -12.36 -11.24 6.05
N THR A 195 -11.05 -11.05 5.87
CA THR A 195 -9.98 -12.00 6.27
C THR A 195 -9.02 -11.44 7.31
N SER A 196 -9.14 -10.15 7.64
CA SER A 196 -8.17 -9.45 8.48
C SER A 196 -8.76 -8.79 9.73
N ASN A 197 -7.95 -8.72 10.79
CA ASN A 197 -8.25 -7.97 12.01
C ASN A 197 -7.95 -6.46 11.90
N LEU A 198 -7.45 -5.99 10.76
CA LEU A 198 -7.24 -4.56 10.50
C LEU A 198 -8.51 -3.75 10.77
N THR A 199 -8.43 -2.77 11.68
CA THR A 199 -9.53 -1.83 11.97
C THR A 199 -9.26 -0.44 11.42
N THR A 200 -8.01 -0.16 11.04
CA THR A 200 -7.59 1.15 10.55
C THR A 200 -6.72 1.01 9.32
N SER A 201 -7.15 1.63 8.22
CA SER A 201 -6.37 1.70 6.97
C SER A 201 -6.15 3.16 6.59
N ARG A 202 -4.89 3.56 6.47
CA ARG A 202 -4.47 4.92 6.12
C ARG A 202 -3.63 4.89 4.85
N LEU A 203 -4.24 5.29 3.75
CA LEU A 203 -3.63 5.36 2.43
C LEU A 203 -3.41 6.85 2.09
N THR A 204 -2.27 7.39 2.51
CA THR A 204 -1.98 8.83 2.38
C THR A 204 -1.03 9.12 1.24
N ARG A 205 -1.27 10.15 0.43
CA ARG A 205 -0.50 10.43 -0.79
C ARG A 205 -0.29 9.15 -1.60
N VAL A 206 -1.38 8.51 -2.04
CA VAL A 206 -1.30 7.28 -2.83
C VAL A 206 -1.90 7.45 -4.22
N MET A 207 -1.35 6.73 -5.19
CA MET A 207 -1.98 6.52 -6.50
C MET A 207 -2.46 5.08 -6.59
N ILE A 208 -3.77 4.88 -6.62
CA ILE A 208 -4.38 3.55 -6.52
C ILE A 208 -5.62 3.47 -7.43
N PRO A 209 -5.72 2.44 -8.29
CA PRO A 209 -6.94 2.16 -9.06
C PRO A 209 -8.16 1.85 -8.17
N SER A 210 -9.37 2.11 -8.67
CA SER A 210 -10.61 1.93 -7.92
C SER A 210 -10.85 0.51 -7.42
N ASP A 211 -10.59 -0.49 -8.27
CA ASP A 211 -10.77 -1.91 -7.98
C ASP A 211 -9.81 -2.37 -6.87
N MET A 212 -8.57 -1.93 -6.93
CA MET A 212 -7.56 -2.17 -5.90
C MET A 212 -7.95 -1.52 -4.57
N LEU A 213 -8.33 -0.24 -4.60
CA LEU A 213 -8.81 0.50 -3.43
C LEU A 213 -10.02 -0.19 -2.78
N ALA A 214 -11.01 -0.54 -3.60
CA ALA A 214 -12.23 -1.20 -3.17
C ALA A 214 -11.94 -2.59 -2.59
N THR A 215 -10.98 -3.33 -3.17
CA THR A 215 -10.51 -4.60 -2.62
C THR A 215 -9.90 -4.41 -1.23
N ILE A 216 -9.01 -3.44 -1.03
CA ILE A 216 -8.37 -3.16 0.26
C ILE A 216 -9.39 -2.86 1.37
N ILE A 217 -10.41 -2.05 1.07
CA ILE A 217 -11.48 -1.70 2.04
C ILE A 217 -12.24 -2.94 2.53
N ARG A 218 -12.31 -3.98 1.69
CA ARG A 218 -13.05 -5.21 1.98
C ARG A 218 -12.23 -6.27 2.69
N ILE A 219 -10.90 -6.12 2.80
CA ILE A 219 -10.03 -7.07 3.50
C ILE A 219 -10.34 -7.17 5.02
N PRO A 220 -10.52 -6.04 5.75
CA PRO A 220 -10.98 -6.04 7.14
C PRO A 220 -12.27 -6.83 7.38
N LEU A 221 -12.31 -7.56 8.50
CA LEU A 221 -13.56 -8.07 9.09
C LEU A 221 -14.46 -6.93 9.57
N ARG A 222 -13.84 -5.86 10.04
CA ARG A 222 -14.47 -4.68 10.61
C ARG A 222 -13.53 -3.49 10.43
N LEU A 223 -14.00 -2.45 9.76
CA LEU A 223 -13.26 -1.20 9.57
C LEU A 223 -13.84 -0.10 10.46
N ASP A 224 -12.99 0.52 11.28
CA ASP A 224 -13.37 1.60 12.20
C ASP A 224 -12.88 2.97 11.68
N GLU A 225 -11.71 3.01 11.03
CA GLU A 225 -11.14 4.23 10.46
C GLU A 225 -10.59 3.98 9.06
N PHE A 226 -10.98 4.83 8.11
CA PHE A 226 -10.45 4.81 6.75
C PHE A 226 -10.00 6.20 6.31
N THR A 227 -8.77 6.30 5.82
CA THR A 227 -8.22 7.53 5.24
C THR A 227 -7.67 7.22 3.85
N LEU A 228 -8.06 8.03 2.89
CA LEU A 228 -7.53 8.05 1.53
C LEU A 228 -7.25 9.50 1.11
N THR A 229 -6.03 9.76 0.66
CA THR A 229 -5.66 11.04 0.04
C THR A 229 -4.80 10.78 -1.19
N ASP A 230 -5.02 11.54 -2.26
CA ASP A 230 -4.18 11.48 -3.46
C ASP A 230 -2.80 12.13 -3.22
N VAL A 231 -1.86 11.85 -4.12
CA VAL A 231 -0.51 12.43 -4.17
C VAL A 231 -0.54 13.92 -4.54
N GLY A 232 -1.61 14.38 -5.18
CA GLY A 232 -1.76 15.73 -5.69
C GLY A 232 -0.92 15.98 -6.94
N LEU A 233 -1.58 16.40 -8.03
CA LEU A 233 -1.12 17.07 -9.27
C LEU A 233 0.23 16.72 -9.97
N ARG A 234 1.06 15.78 -9.50
CA ARG A 234 2.32 15.39 -10.18
C ARG A 234 2.22 13.99 -10.77
N ARG A 235 1.57 13.90 -11.93
CA ARG A 235 1.55 12.72 -12.79
C ARG A 235 2.58 12.92 -13.90
N LEU A 236 3.62 12.08 -13.95
CA LEU A 236 4.68 12.18 -14.97
C LEU A 236 4.22 11.70 -16.36
N ASP A 237 3.20 10.84 -16.41
CA ASP A 237 2.68 10.22 -17.63
C ASP A 237 1.36 10.83 -18.13
N GLY A 238 0.78 11.77 -17.36
CA GLY A 238 -0.55 12.32 -17.62
C GLY A 238 -1.71 11.34 -17.34
N GLY A 239 -1.44 10.16 -16.78
CA GLY A 239 -2.44 9.16 -16.42
C GLY A 239 -3.21 9.54 -15.16
N SER A 240 -4.48 9.15 -15.05
CA SER A 240 -5.27 9.31 -13.82
C SER A 240 -5.59 7.97 -13.21
N ALA A 241 -5.28 7.79 -11.93
CA ALA A 241 -6.02 6.81 -11.14
C ALA A 241 -7.51 7.19 -11.21
N MET A 242 -8.33 6.23 -11.62
CA MET A 242 -9.78 6.38 -11.71
C MET A 242 -10.39 5.76 -10.47
N VAL A 243 -11.29 6.50 -9.83
CA VAL A 243 -12.08 5.99 -8.70
C VAL A 243 -13.54 6.00 -9.10
N HIS A 244 -14.23 4.91 -8.79
CA HIS A 244 -15.67 4.74 -9.00
C HIS A 244 -16.39 4.93 -7.65
N PRO A 245 -16.93 6.14 -7.35
CA PRO A 245 -17.70 6.41 -6.15
C PRO A 245 -18.72 5.34 -5.79
N LYS A 246 -19.51 4.84 -6.74
CA LYS A 246 -20.54 3.82 -6.47
C LYS A 246 -19.91 2.54 -5.88
N THR A 247 -18.88 2.02 -6.53
CA THR A 247 -18.17 0.81 -6.10
C THR A 247 -17.55 1.01 -4.72
N LEU A 248 -16.92 2.16 -4.48
CA LEU A 248 -16.38 2.52 -3.18
C LEU A 248 -17.47 2.54 -2.09
N GLY A 249 -18.62 3.14 -2.40
CA GLY A 249 -19.79 3.19 -1.52
C GLY A 249 -20.30 1.81 -1.12
N LYS A 250 -20.41 0.89 -2.08
CA LYS A 250 -20.77 -0.52 -1.81
C LYS A 250 -19.80 -1.19 -0.83
N CYS A 251 -18.50 -0.93 -0.99
CA CYS A 251 -17.47 -1.52 -0.14
C CYS A 251 -17.52 -0.96 1.28
N LEU A 252 -17.67 0.35 1.43
CA LEU A 252 -17.82 1.01 2.73
C LEU A 252 -19.10 0.59 3.44
N LEU A 253 -20.17 0.28 2.69
CA LEU A 253 -21.44 -0.14 3.25
C LEU A 253 -21.33 -1.41 4.10
N ALA A 254 -20.38 -2.31 3.80
CA ALA A 254 -20.11 -3.49 4.61
C ALA A 254 -19.67 -3.15 6.05
N HIS A 255 -19.18 -1.92 6.27
CA HIS A 255 -18.66 -1.43 7.54
C HIS A 255 -19.55 -0.35 8.18
N LYS A 256 -20.79 -0.17 7.72
CA LYS A 256 -21.67 0.94 8.17
C LYS A 256 -21.91 1.00 9.69
N ASP A 257 -21.87 -0.16 10.35
CA ASP A 257 -22.14 -0.29 11.78
C ASP A 257 -20.87 -0.14 12.64
N THR A 258 -19.70 -0.01 12.00
CA THR A 258 -18.40 0.02 12.67
C THR A 258 -17.54 1.22 12.30
N LEU A 259 -17.69 1.74 11.08
CA LEU A 259 -16.90 2.85 10.55
C LEU A 259 -17.23 4.15 11.31
N ARG A 260 -16.26 4.66 12.05
CA ARG A 260 -16.37 5.86 12.90
C ARG A 260 -15.73 7.09 12.28
N VAL A 261 -14.67 6.90 11.50
CA VAL A 261 -13.93 7.96 10.82
C VAL A 261 -13.77 7.59 9.35
N LEU A 262 -14.26 8.48 8.48
CA LEU A 262 -14.07 8.38 7.05
C LEU A 262 -13.45 9.68 6.55
N ASP A 263 -12.26 9.56 5.96
CA ASP A 263 -11.53 10.66 5.35
C ASP A 263 -11.20 10.30 3.90
N LEU A 264 -11.91 10.92 2.96
CA LEU A 264 -11.85 10.65 1.53
C LEU A 264 -11.57 11.93 0.76
N ASP A 265 -10.30 12.16 0.45
CA ASP A 265 -9.89 13.15 -0.52
C ASP A 265 -9.77 12.51 -1.91
N LEU A 266 -10.88 12.59 -2.65
CA LEU A 266 -10.97 12.12 -4.03
C LEU A 266 -10.87 13.24 -5.07
N GLY A 267 -10.60 14.49 -4.67
CA GLY A 267 -10.77 15.67 -5.52
C GLY A 267 -9.89 15.68 -6.78
N SER A 268 -8.75 15.01 -6.78
CA SER A 268 -7.85 14.91 -7.92
C SER A 268 -7.97 13.61 -8.73
N PHE A 269 -8.83 12.67 -8.31
CA PHE A 269 -9.09 11.45 -9.09
C PHE A 269 -10.04 11.76 -10.25
N SER A 270 -9.77 11.17 -11.42
CA SER A 270 -10.71 11.22 -12.53
C SER A 270 -11.90 10.33 -12.20
N THR A 271 -13.07 10.92 -11.99
CA THR A 271 -14.32 10.18 -11.82
C THR A 271 -14.91 9.90 -13.21
N ARG A 272 -14.80 8.65 -13.71
CA ARG A 272 -15.59 8.22 -14.88
C ARG A 272 -16.97 7.81 -14.43
N LEU A 273 -17.91 8.73 -14.57
CA LEU A 273 -19.29 8.57 -14.14
C LEU A 273 -20.17 7.76 -15.12
N GLU A 274 -19.71 7.54 -16.35
CA GLU A 274 -20.47 6.85 -17.40
C GLU A 274 -20.12 5.35 -17.52
N GLU A 275 -19.04 4.90 -16.87
CA GLU A 275 -18.50 3.55 -17.05
C GLU A 275 -18.48 2.70 -15.76
N GLU A 276 -18.95 3.20 -14.61
CA GLU A 276 -18.92 2.44 -13.34
C GLU A 276 -19.63 1.07 -13.41
N ASP A 277 -20.61 0.94 -14.31
CA ASP A 277 -21.40 -0.30 -14.49
C ASP A 277 -20.82 -1.24 -15.57
N ARG A 278 -19.71 -0.88 -16.20
CA ARG A 278 -18.99 -1.75 -17.13
C ARG A 278 -17.66 -2.15 -16.50
N ARG A 279 -17.63 -3.31 -15.86
CA ARG A 279 -16.39 -4.11 -15.85
C ARG A 279 -15.93 -4.21 -17.31
N ASP A 280 -14.65 -3.97 -17.60
CA ASP A 280 -14.12 -4.06 -18.97
C ASP A 280 -14.14 -5.52 -19.46
N LEU A 281 -15.36 -6.00 -19.75
CA LEU A 281 -15.65 -7.30 -20.33
C LEU A 281 -14.93 -7.45 -21.65
N GLU A 282 -14.64 -6.34 -22.34
CA GLU A 282 -13.83 -6.33 -23.55
C GLU A 282 -12.36 -6.69 -23.26
N GLU A 283 -11.78 -6.18 -22.18
CA GLU A 283 -10.42 -6.56 -21.77
C GLU A 283 -10.36 -8.02 -21.30
N ILE A 284 -11.37 -8.49 -20.56
CA ILE A 284 -11.50 -9.91 -20.17
C ILE A 284 -11.66 -10.82 -21.39
N LYS A 285 -12.43 -10.40 -22.41
CA LYS A 285 -12.63 -11.14 -23.67
C LYS A 285 -11.38 -11.21 -24.54
N LEU A 286 -10.39 -10.33 -24.34
CA LEU A 286 -9.11 -10.38 -25.05
C LEU A 286 -8.20 -11.51 -24.54
N TRP A 287 -8.52 -12.13 -23.41
CA TRP A 287 -7.83 -13.32 -22.90
C TRP A 287 -8.56 -14.58 -23.35
N ASP A 288 -7.87 -15.47 -24.07
CA ASP A 288 -8.45 -16.66 -24.69
C ASP A 288 -9.12 -17.62 -23.67
N GLY A 289 -8.68 -17.64 -22.41
CA GLY A 289 -9.29 -18.37 -21.29
C GLY A 289 -10.14 -17.53 -20.32
N GLY A 290 -10.43 -16.28 -20.66
CA GLY A 290 -11.29 -15.38 -19.87
C GLY A 290 -10.78 -15.09 -18.46
N GLU A 291 -11.70 -14.87 -17.51
CA GLU A 291 -11.35 -14.49 -16.13
C GLU A 291 -10.59 -15.57 -15.38
N GLU A 292 -10.89 -16.84 -15.64
CA GLU A 292 -10.27 -17.95 -14.92
C GLU A 292 -8.77 -18.02 -15.22
N GLU A 293 -8.38 -17.86 -16.48
CA GLU A 293 -6.98 -17.80 -16.88
C GLU A 293 -6.31 -16.50 -16.42
N ARG A 294 -6.97 -15.35 -16.58
CA ARG A 294 -6.43 -14.04 -16.19
C ARG A 294 -6.01 -13.99 -14.72
N TYR A 295 -6.79 -14.61 -13.84
CA TYR A 295 -6.55 -14.60 -12.40
C TYR A 295 -6.12 -15.96 -11.82
N ALA A 296 -5.71 -16.91 -12.67
CA ALA A 296 -5.28 -18.23 -12.22
C ALA A 296 -4.09 -18.14 -11.25
N ALA A 297 -3.16 -17.22 -11.52
CA ALA A 297 -1.97 -17.01 -10.68
C ALA A 297 -2.31 -16.48 -9.27
N ASP A 298 -3.42 -15.76 -9.11
CA ASP A 298 -3.84 -15.23 -7.81
C ASP A 298 -4.42 -16.30 -6.91
N LYS A 299 -5.03 -17.34 -7.49
CA LYS A 299 -5.69 -18.46 -6.78
C LYS A 299 -4.68 -19.52 -6.34
N ASP A 300 -3.64 -19.09 -5.64
CA ASP A 300 -2.64 -19.98 -5.05
C ASP A 300 -3.12 -20.59 -3.71
N VAL A 301 -2.28 -21.44 -3.12
CA VAL A 301 -2.61 -22.13 -1.86
C VAL A 301 -2.98 -21.19 -0.71
N TYR A 302 -2.44 -19.98 -0.68
CA TYR A 302 -2.73 -19.03 0.39
C TYR A 302 -4.06 -18.33 0.15
N PHE A 303 -4.40 -18.05 -1.11
CA PHE A 303 -5.73 -17.58 -1.48
C PHE A 303 -6.81 -18.56 -0.99
N ASP A 304 -6.61 -19.87 -1.20
CA ASP A 304 -7.53 -20.89 -0.68
C ASP A 304 -7.63 -20.87 0.85
N MET A 305 -6.51 -20.66 1.56
CA MET A 305 -6.51 -20.51 3.02
C MET A 305 -7.24 -19.25 3.48
N ASP A 306 -7.27 -18.20 2.68
CA ASP A 306 -7.95 -16.94 2.97
C ASP A 306 -9.46 -17.06 2.73
N ILE A 307 -9.87 -17.76 1.66
CA ILE A 307 -11.27 -18.14 1.44
C ILE A 307 -11.83 -18.92 2.63
N GLN A 308 -11.05 -19.86 3.21
CA GLN A 308 -11.49 -20.69 4.34
C GLN A 308 -11.78 -19.90 5.63
N VAL A 309 -11.09 -18.78 5.86
CA VAL A 309 -11.28 -17.95 7.05
C VAL A 309 -12.18 -16.72 6.80
N SER A 310 -12.45 -16.41 5.54
CA SER A 310 -13.34 -15.33 5.14
C SER A 310 -14.75 -15.56 5.68
N THR A 311 -15.30 -14.55 6.36
CA THR A 311 -16.67 -14.63 6.89
C THR A 311 -17.74 -14.47 5.82
N THR A 312 -17.38 -14.12 4.58
CA THR A 312 -18.30 -14.03 3.44
C THR A 312 -18.23 -15.26 2.53
N GLY A 313 -17.53 -16.33 2.96
CA GLY A 313 -17.28 -17.49 2.12
C GLY A 313 -16.35 -17.18 0.94
N GLY A 314 -15.56 -16.11 1.05
CA GLY A 314 -14.58 -15.73 0.03
C GLY A 314 -15.15 -14.96 -1.18
N GLY A 315 -16.41 -14.52 -1.14
CA GLY A 315 -17.04 -13.84 -2.27
C GLY A 315 -17.93 -12.64 -1.89
N PRO A 316 -18.36 -11.84 -2.89
CA PRO A 316 -17.84 -11.83 -4.28
C PRO A 316 -16.38 -11.35 -4.30
N LEU A 317 -15.58 -11.75 -5.30
CA LEU A 317 -14.17 -11.33 -5.35
C LEU A 317 -14.03 -9.92 -5.92
N PHE A 318 -14.73 -9.63 -7.01
CA PHE A 318 -14.72 -8.31 -7.63
C PHE A 318 -15.66 -7.36 -6.88
N PRO A 319 -15.21 -6.13 -6.56
CA PRO A 319 -16.06 -5.12 -5.95
C PRO A 319 -17.30 -4.74 -6.78
N GLU A 320 -17.20 -4.81 -8.10
CA GLU A 320 -18.28 -4.46 -9.04
C GLU A 320 -19.47 -5.43 -8.93
N ASP A 321 -19.19 -6.69 -8.59
CA ASP A 321 -20.20 -7.76 -8.42
C ASP A 321 -21.03 -7.59 -7.14
N LEU A 322 -20.67 -6.65 -6.26
CA LEU A 322 -21.49 -6.33 -5.09
C LEU A 322 -22.86 -5.78 -5.55
N PRO A 323 -23.98 -6.26 -4.95
CA PRO A 323 -25.31 -5.86 -5.38
C PRO A 323 -25.58 -4.38 -5.10
N ASP A 324 -26.34 -3.74 -5.99
CA ASP A 324 -26.88 -2.40 -5.76
C ASP A 324 -28.02 -2.49 -4.74
N THR A 325 -27.72 -2.18 -3.48
CA THR A 325 -28.72 -2.21 -2.39
C THR A 325 -29.37 -0.85 -2.12
N ARG A 326 -28.94 0.21 -2.83
CA ARG A 326 -29.44 1.58 -2.72
C ARG A 326 -29.19 2.37 -3.99
N THR A 327 -29.80 3.54 -4.08
CA THR A 327 -29.53 4.51 -5.15
C THR A 327 -28.21 5.22 -4.90
N TYR A 328 -27.29 5.13 -5.86
CA TYR A 328 -25.97 5.78 -5.81
C TYR A 328 -25.89 7.03 -6.68
N GLY A 329 -26.57 7.07 -7.84
CA GLY A 329 -26.71 8.27 -8.68
C GLY A 329 -25.40 9.04 -8.94
N ARG A 330 -24.38 8.38 -9.52
CA ARG A 330 -23.04 8.96 -9.79
C ARG A 330 -22.30 9.47 -8.54
N THR A 331 -22.73 9.06 -7.34
CA THR A 331 -22.13 9.42 -6.04
C THR A 331 -21.68 8.17 -5.28
N ILE A 332 -21.03 8.37 -4.14
CA ILE A 332 -20.70 7.31 -3.18
C ILE A 332 -21.93 6.71 -2.46
N GLY A 333 -23.11 7.30 -2.61
CA GLY A 333 -24.32 6.87 -1.94
C GLY A 333 -24.54 7.57 -0.59
N SER A 334 -25.73 7.36 -0.03
CA SER A 334 -26.11 7.93 1.28
C SER A 334 -25.35 7.25 2.42
N PHE A 335 -24.88 8.04 3.38
CA PHE A 335 -24.32 7.59 4.66
C PHE A 335 -25.34 7.61 5.80
N HIS A 336 -26.63 7.81 5.51
CA HIS A 336 -27.66 7.99 6.54
C HIS A 336 -27.75 6.81 7.52
N ASP A 337 -27.53 5.58 7.04
CA ASP A 337 -27.54 4.36 7.86
C ASP A 337 -26.17 3.98 8.43
N PHE A 338 -25.14 4.83 8.30
CA PHE A 338 -23.83 4.62 8.93
C PHE A 338 -23.88 5.05 10.39
N SER A 339 -24.54 4.22 11.20
CA SER A 339 -24.87 4.52 12.59
C SER A 339 -23.65 4.79 13.48
N ALA A 340 -22.48 4.25 13.13
CA ALA A 340 -21.24 4.46 13.87
C ALA A 340 -20.44 5.71 13.44
N LEU A 341 -20.76 6.30 12.28
CA LEU A 341 -19.96 7.35 11.66
C LEU A 341 -20.10 8.67 12.40
N ARG A 342 -18.98 9.15 12.95
CA ARG A 342 -18.89 10.38 13.75
C ARG A 342 -18.13 11.49 13.04
N ARG A 343 -17.14 11.12 12.22
CA ARG A 343 -16.30 12.07 11.49
C ARG A 343 -16.29 11.73 10.02
N LEU A 344 -16.74 12.68 9.20
CA LEU A 344 -16.77 12.57 7.75
C LEU A 344 -15.98 13.73 7.15
N ASN A 345 -14.92 13.41 6.42
CA ASN A 345 -14.22 14.31 5.53
C ASN A 345 -14.35 13.78 4.10
N ILE A 346 -14.95 14.55 3.19
CA ILE A 346 -15.24 14.08 1.84
C ILE A 346 -15.35 15.26 0.86
N SER A 347 -15.00 15.06 -0.40
CA SER A 347 -15.28 16.08 -1.43
C SER A 347 -16.79 16.20 -1.71
N VAL A 348 -17.25 17.41 -2.02
CA VAL A 348 -18.66 17.64 -2.39
C VAL A 348 -19.04 16.84 -3.65
N ASN A 349 -18.13 16.75 -4.61
CA ASN A 349 -18.33 16.04 -5.88
C ASN A 349 -18.55 14.54 -5.66
N THR A 350 -17.77 13.92 -4.76
CA THR A 350 -17.94 12.50 -4.42
C THR A 350 -19.28 12.25 -3.72
N PHE A 351 -19.71 13.18 -2.87
CA PHE A 351 -20.88 12.97 -2.02
C PHE A 351 -22.21 13.31 -2.71
N LEU A 352 -22.26 14.40 -3.47
CA LEU A 352 -23.47 14.89 -4.13
C LEU A 352 -23.45 14.71 -5.65
N GLY A 353 -22.38 14.14 -6.19
CA GLY A 353 -22.18 14.01 -7.63
C GLY A 353 -21.49 15.25 -8.21
N PRO A 354 -21.05 15.18 -9.48
CA PRO A 354 -20.28 16.25 -10.10
C PRO A 354 -21.06 17.57 -10.12
N CYS A 355 -20.45 18.65 -9.61
CA CYS A 355 -21.00 19.98 -9.81
C CYS A 355 -20.76 20.42 -11.27
N VAL A 356 -21.84 20.78 -11.97
CA VAL A 356 -21.84 21.15 -13.39
C VAL A 356 -21.05 22.44 -13.61
N SER A 357 -19.77 22.35 -13.98
CA SER A 357 -19.03 23.38 -14.74
C SER A 357 -17.62 22.89 -14.96
N GLU A 358 -17.34 22.23 -16.09
CA GLU A 358 -16.03 22.17 -16.77
C GLU A 358 -16.03 20.98 -17.74
N VAL A 359 -16.77 21.12 -18.83
CA VAL A 359 -16.52 20.29 -20.02
C VAL A 359 -16.32 21.25 -21.18
N TRP A 360 -15.06 21.35 -21.60
CA TRP A 360 -14.61 22.11 -22.77
C TRP A 360 -14.93 21.41 -24.09
N ASP A 361 -15.79 20.39 -24.09
CA ASP A 361 -16.15 19.68 -25.32
C ASP A 361 -17.66 19.54 -25.48
N ASN A 362 -18.09 19.93 -26.68
CA ASN A 362 -19.44 20.37 -27.02
C ASN A 362 -20.35 19.18 -27.36
N LYS A 363 -20.28 18.11 -26.58
CA LYS A 363 -21.18 16.95 -26.70
C LYS A 363 -22.08 16.90 -25.49
N SER A 364 -23.35 17.20 -25.76
CA SER A 364 -24.50 17.15 -24.87
C SER A 364 -24.65 15.79 -24.19
N VAL A 365 -23.93 15.58 -23.09
CA VAL A 365 -24.37 14.66 -22.05
C VAL A 365 -25.42 15.44 -21.24
N ASN A 366 -26.57 14.84 -20.94
CA ASN A 366 -27.56 15.48 -20.08
C ASN A 366 -27.01 15.56 -18.64
N TYR A 367 -26.26 16.61 -18.34
CA TYR A 367 -25.61 16.91 -17.03
C TYR A 367 -26.60 17.35 -15.93
N TRP A 368 -27.86 16.89 -15.97
CA TRP A 368 -28.95 17.42 -15.14
C TRP A 368 -29.62 16.38 -14.24
N ASP A 369 -28.97 15.24 -13.98
CA ASP A 369 -29.49 14.34 -12.95
C ASP A 369 -29.29 15.02 -11.59
N GLN A 370 -30.39 15.41 -10.96
CA GLN A 370 -30.34 15.91 -9.59
C GLN A 370 -29.66 14.87 -8.70
N PRO A 371 -28.92 15.29 -7.66
CA PRO A 371 -28.34 14.35 -6.71
C PRO A 371 -29.44 13.38 -6.24
N PRO A 372 -29.14 12.07 -6.13
CA PRO A 372 -30.14 11.05 -5.81
C PRO A 372 -30.81 11.25 -4.45
N PHE A 373 -30.24 12.11 -3.61
CA PHE A 373 -30.73 12.49 -2.30
C PHE A 373 -30.31 13.93 -1.97
N ARG A 374 -31.01 14.55 -1.01
CA ARG A 374 -30.57 15.83 -0.44
C ARG A 374 -29.45 15.57 0.56
N LEU A 375 -28.57 16.54 0.73
CA LEU A 375 -27.45 16.45 1.68
C LEU A 375 -27.91 16.03 3.09
N ILE A 376 -28.95 16.68 3.61
CA ILE A 376 -29.47 16.40 4.96
C ILE A 376 -30.04 14.99 5.11
N ASP A 377 -30.56 14.42 4.02
CA ASP A 377 -31.12 13.07 4.00
C ASP A 377 -30.04 11.99 3.83
N ALA A 378 -28.81 12.40 3.52
CA ALA A 378 -27.68 11.53 3.22
C ALA A 378 -26.64 11.45 4.33
N LEU A 379 -26.62 12.43 5.24
CA LEU A 379 -25.67 12.47 6.34
C LEU A 379 -26.09 11.50 7.47
N PRO A 380 -25.12 10.89 8.18
CA PRO A 380 -25.41 10.08 9.36
C PRO A 380 -26.04 10.94 10.47
N PRO A 381 -26.98 10.40 11.25
CA PRO A 381 -27.62 11.11 12.35
C PRO A 381 -26.67 11.37 13.54
N ASN A 382 -25.58 10.61 13.66
CA ASN A 382 -24.63 10.66 14.79
C ASN A 382 -23.35 11.44 14.45
N LEU A 383 -23.37 12.24 13.39
CA LEU A 383 -22.19 12.95 12.91
C LEU A 383 -21.80 14.07 13.88
N GLU A 384 -20.55 14.03 14.36
CA GLU A 384 -19.94 15.01 15.26
C GLU A 384 -19.07 16.03 14.50
N SER A 385 -18.56 15.65 13.32
CA SER A 385 -17.72 16.50 12.47
C SER A 385 -17.97 16.21 11.00
N LEU A 386 -18.22 17.27 10.24
CA LEU A 386 -18.32 17.25 8.78
C LEU A 386 -17.33 18.23 8.18
N CYS A 387 -16.45 17.76 7.32
CA CYS A 387 -15.57 18.60 6.51
C CYS A 387 -15.80 18.29 5.03
N PHE A 388 -15.94 19.35 4.24
CA PHE A 388 -15.92 19.24 2.79
C PHE A 388 -14.55 19.65 2.28
N VAL A 389 -13.81 18.71 1.71
CA VAL A 389 -12.53 19.02 1.06
C VAL A 389 -12.81 19.74 -0.25
N ARG A 390 -12.20 20.91 -0.43
CA ARG A 390 -12.26 21.66 -1.68
C ARG A 390 -11.09 21.25 -2.57
N GLU A 391 -11.37 21.00 -3.85
CA GLU A 391 -10.34 20.90 -4.87
C GLU A 391 -9.68 22.29 -5.05
N GLU A 392 -8.47 22.50 -4.53
CA GLU A 392 -7.62 23.60 -4.97
C GLU A 392 -6.99 23.21 -6.31
N LYS A 393 -7.65 23.59 -7.42
CA LYS A 393 -7.01 23.67 -8.73
C LYS A 393 -6.13 24.92 -8.76
N ASP A 394 -4.99 24.86 -8.07
CA ASP A 394 -4.03 25.97 -8.10
C ASP A 394 -3.18 25.86 -9.39
N MET A 395 -3.80 26.21 -10.52
CA MET A 395 -3.14 26.23 -11.84
C MET A 395 -2.07 27.34 -11.95
N ASP A 396 -1.99 28.26 -10.99
CA ASP A 396 -1.08 29.43 -11.00
C ASP A 396 0.06 29.38 -9.98
N HIS A 397 0.14 28.33 -9.13
CA HIS A 397 1.14 28.24 -8.05
C HIS A 397 1.96 26.94 -8.06
N MET A 398 2.40 26.54 -9.25
CA MET A 398 3.31 25.40 -9.51
C MET A 398 4.66 25.39 -8.76
N TYR A 399 4.95 26.36 -7.87
CA TYR A 399 6.26 26.57 -7.24
C TYR A 399 6.27 26.87 -5.72
N ARG A 400 5.18 26.70 -4.96
CA ARG A 400 5.26 26.83 -3.50
C ARG A 400 4.66 25.63 -2.78
N ARG A 401 5.36 25.22 -1.70
CA ARG A 401 5.00 24.11 -0.82
C ARG A 401 3.56 24.26 -0.33
N PRO A 402 2.78 23.17 -0.24
CA PRO A 402 1.43 23.25 0.31
C PRO A 402 1.52 23.44 1.83
N GLU A 403 1.12 24.62 2.30
CA GLU A 403 0.67 24.80 3.67
C GLU A 403 -0.82 24.45 3.72
N ALA A 404 -1.19 23.51 4.59
CA ALA A 404 -2.56 23.02 4.73
C ALA A 404 -3.48 24.13 5.24
N ASN A 405 -4.30 24.70 4.37
CA ASN A 405 -5.41 25.58 4.75
C ASN A 405 -6.68 24.74 4.98
N LEU A 406 -6.80 24.17 6.18
CA LEU A 406 -8.04 23.55 6.66
C LEU A 406 -9.00 24.65 7.13
N HIS A 407 -10.10 24.87 6.41
CA HIS A 407 -11.23 25.65 6.92
C HIS A 407 -12.16 24.73 7.72
N TRP A 408 -12.13 24.88 9.04
CA TRP A 408 -13.08 24.24 9.94
C TRP A 408 -14.43 24.98 9.91
N VAL A 409 -15.50 24.24 9.70
CA VAL A 409 -16.86 24.67 10.07
C VAL A 409 -17.25 23.79 11.24
N GLU A 410 -17.20 24.34 12.45
CA GLU A 410 -17.78 23.68 13.63
C GLU A 410 -19.32 23.75 13.52
N ALA A 411 -19.98 22.62 13.80
CA ALA A 411 -21.43 22.49 13.74
C ALA A 411 -22.12 23.06 14.98
#